data_AF-A0A3Q2D1I3-F1
#
_entry.id   AF-A0A3Q2D1I3-F1
#
_cell.length_a   1.000
_cell.length_b   1.000
_cell.length_c   1.000
_cell.angle_alpha   90.00
_cell.angle_beta   90.00
_cell.angle_gamma   90.00
#
_symmetry.space_group_name_H-M   'P 1'
#
loop_
_entity.id
_entity.type
_entity.pdbx_description
1 polymer ?
#
loop_
_entity_poly.entity_id
_entity_poly.type
_entity_poly.pdbx_seq_one_letter_code
_entity_poly.pdbx_strand_id
1 'polypeptide(L)'
;TSHIPSAPVKPRPGCRRGSAPRARSSPLRAHQIQQESLEALGPPFFKCFLFFVVVAFIVAYNQNKQLIGENGLMPCKSYLNSVKRYVGGKIGTAALAYTPSILWFLDWSSMDTNLDCIALLGMALSGFVLVTGTANMLIMGTLWVLYHSLVSWESQLLETGFLAIFLCPVWTLSQVPHNCPPSLICIWTFRWLIVRIMLGAGLIKIRGDKCWRDLTCMDYHYETQPVPNPMSYYMHRSPWWFHRFETLSNHFIELIAPFFTFLGRRMCSFNGAIQILFQVVLIISGNLSFLNWLTIVPSLACFDDASLSFLFRFGSGAKKAVMEIQRKEATGKAPKPSKGMLVRRVVNISLGVLIGCLSVPVVINLLSPRQVMNTSFDPLRIVNTYGTYEQSEWIIHIAGRLLSNDSTVLSLLDYNPFQGREPPRWVRGEHFRYKFTQPGSASAAQGKWWLRKRIGAYFPAVDLEGLRGFFQSRNWPHPHIPSKRS
;
A
#
# COMPACT_ATOMS: atom_id res chain seq x y z
N THR A 1 7.50 -79.37 -71.91
CA THR A 1 7.63 -78.70 -70.60
C THR A 1 6.46 -77.74 -70.45
N SER A 2 5.57 -78.09 -69.55
CA SER A 2 4.13 -77.79 -69.60
C SER A 2 3.72 -76.51 -68.84
N HIS A 3 2.88 -75.74 -69.53
CA HIS A 3 1.69 -75.04 -69.05
C HIS A 3 1.78 -73.99 -67.92
N ILE A 4 1.59 -72.73 -68.33
CA ILE A 4 1.04 -71.59 -67.56
C ILE A 4 -0.36 -71.97 -67.05
N PRO A 5 -0.75 -71.78 -65.76
CA PRO A 5 -1.57 -70.59 -65.42
C PRO A 5 -1.61 -70.12 -63.94
N SER A 6 -2.31 -69.00 -63.76
CA SER A 6 -3.15 -68.60 -62.60
C SER A 6 -2.57 -67.72 -61.49
N ALA A 7 -3.35 -66.67 -61.19
CA ALA A 7 -3.15 -65.66 -60.15
C ALA A 7 -3.55 -66.15 -58.75
N PRO A 8 -3.08 -65.48 -57.68
CA PRO A 8 -3.87 -65.44 -56.45
C PRO A 8 -3.98 -64.06 -55.75
N VAL A 9 -5.22 -63.76 -55.32
CA VAL A 9 -5.66 -63.35 -53.97
C VAL A 9 -5.26 -61.96 -53.40
N LYS A 10 -6.29 -61.15 -53.10
CA LYS A 10 -6.26 -59.92 -52.28
C LYS A 10 -5.94 -60.20 -50.78
N PRO A 11 -5.20 -59.31 -50.10
CA PRO A 11 -5.33 -59.12 -48.66
C PRO A 11 -6.08 -57.81 -48.29
N ARG A 12 -6.69 -57.83 -47.09
CA ARG A 12 -7.55 -56.79 -46.48
C ARG A 12 -6.86 -55.41 -46.30
N PRO A 13 -7.61 -54.30 -46.25
CA PRO A 13 -7.05 -52.97 -46.07
C PRO A 13 -6.63 -52.70 -44.61
N GLY A 14 -5.37 -52.31 -44.42
CA GLY A 14 -4.80 -51.87 -43.14
C GLY A 14 -5.12 -50.41 -42.81
N CYS A 15 -5.29 -50.16 -41.51
CA CYS A 15 -5.51 -48.86 -40.87
C CYS A 15 -4.62 -47.72 -41.39
N ARG A 16 -5.25 -46.67 -41.95
CA ARG A 16 -4.62 -45.35 -42.10
C ARG A 16 -4.59 -44.63 -40.75
N ARG A 17 -3.40 -44.27 -40.28
CA ARG A 17 -3.20 -43.30 -39.18
C ARG A 17 -3.72 -41.93 -39.65
N GLY A 18 -4.79 -41.46 -39.00
CA GLY A 18 -5.33 -40.12 -39.19
C GLY A 18 -4.38 -39.05 -38.66
N SER A 19 -4.07 -38.08 -39.52
CA SER A 19 -3.47 -36.79 -39.17
C SER A 19 -4.39 -36.02 -38.21
N ALA A 20 -3.89 -35.70 -37.02
CA ALA A 20 -4.60 -34.89 -36.03
C ALA A 20 -4.83 -33.46 -36.56
N PRO A 21 -6.02 -32.87 -36.36
CA PRO A 21 -6.26 -31.48 -36.72
C PRO A 21 -5.53 -30.54 -35.76
N ARG A 22 -4.74 -29.59 -36.29
CA ARG A 22 -4.24 -28.43 -35.54
C ARG A 22 -5.43 -27.63 -35.03
N ALA A 23 -5.76 -27.77 -33.75
CA ALA A 23 -6.76 -26.95 -33.09
C ALA A 23 -6.32 -25.47 -33.10
N ARG A 24 -6.97 -24.64 -33.93
CA ARG A 24 -6.95 -23.18 -33.75
C ARG A 24 -7.55 -22.88 -32.38
N SER A 25 -6.74 -22.34 -31.47
CA SER A 25 -7.20 -21.84 -30.17
C SER A 25 -8.17 -20.69 -30.39
N SER A 26 -9.45 -20.87 -30.03
CA SER A 26 -10.42 -19.78 -30.04
C SER A 26 -10.06 -18.71 -28.98
N PRO A 27 -10.32 -17.42 -29.23
CA PRO A 27 -10.09 -16.34 -28.25
C PRO A 27 -10.85 -16.56 -26.93
N LEU A 28 -11.99 -17.26 -26.97
CA LEU A 28 -12.74 -17.72 -25.80
C LEU A 28 -11.93 -18.71 -24.94
N ARG A 29 -11.19 -19.65 -25.54
CA ARG A 29 -10.29 -20.55 -24.81
C ARG A 29 -9.11 -19.82 -24.20
N ALA A 30 -8.60 -18.78 -24.84
CA ALA A 30 -7.51 -17.96 -24.27
C ALA A 30 -7.98 -17.17 -23.04
N HIS A 31 -9.20 -16.63 -23.07
CA HIS A 31 -9.85 -16.02 -21.89
C HIS A 31 -10.12 -17.04 -20.77
N GLN A 32 -10.51 -18.26 -21.13
CA GLN A 32 -10.81 -19.35 -20.20
C GLN A 32 -9.54 -19.93 -19.56
N ILE A 33 -8.42 -20.00 -20.28
CA ILE A 33 -7.10 -20.38 -19.72
C ILE A 33 -6.57 -19.29 -18.78
N GLN A 34 -6.94 -18.03 -18.98
CA GLN A 34 -6.65 -16.95 -18.02
C GLN A 34 -7.55 -17.03 -16.77
N GLN A 35 -8.62 -17.83 -16.82
CA GLN A 35 -9.60 -18.09 -15.76
C GLN A 35 -9.18 -19.23 -14.81
N GLU A 36 -8.34 -20.16 -15.27
CA GLU A 36 -7.93 -21.39 -14.55
C GLU A 36 -6.66 -21.25 -13.67
N SER A 37 -6.22 -20.04 -13.34
CA SER A 37 -4.82 -19.78 -12.93
C SER A 37 -4.65 -18.92 -11.66
N LEU A 38 -5.51 -19.11 -10.66
CA LEU A 38 -5.63 -18.21 -9.50
C LEU A 38 -5.74 -18.90 -8.14
N GLU A 39 -5.47 -20.21 -8.05
CA GLU A 39 -5.59 -20.95 -6.79
C GLU A 39 -4.27 -21.01 -6.03
N ALA A 40 -3.13 -20.98 -6.72
CA ALA A 40 -1.81 -21.00 -6.09
C ALA A 40 -1.36 -19.59 -5.63
N LEU A 41 -1.85 -18.54 -6.29
CA LEU A 41 -1.52 -17.14 -5.99
C LEU A 41 -2.12 -16.65 -4.66
N GLY A 42 -3.29 -17.17 -4.27
CA GLY A 42 -4.06 -16.72 -3.11
C GLY A 42 -3.32 -16.76 -1.77
N PRO A 43 -2.77 -17.92 -1.34
CA PRO A 43 -2.13 -18.04 -0.03
C PRO A 43 -0.88 -17.16 0.20
N PRO A 44 0.11 -17.10 -0.72
CA PRO A 44 1.30 -16.25 -0.50
C PRO A 44 1.00 -14.76 -0.65
N PHE A 45 0.18 -14.35 -1.63
CA PHE A 45 -0.28 -12.96 -1.78
C PHE A 45 -0.94 -12.47 -0.50
N PHE A 46 -1.87 -13.27 0.02
CA PHE A 46 -2.66 -12.94 1.19
C PHE A 46 -1.81 -12.91 2.46
N LYS A 47 -0.86 -13.85 2.61
CA LYS A 47 0.11 -13.86 3.72
C LYS A 47 1.05 -12.66 3.68
N CYS A 48 1.56 -12.28 2.51
CA CYS A 48 2.40 -11.09 2.35
C CYS A 48 1.63 -9.82 2.74
N PHE A 49 0.38 -9.66 2.27
CA PHE A 49 -0.46 -8.54 2.67
C PHE A 49 -0.70 -8.51 4.19
N LEU A 50 -1.08 -9.64 4.78
CA LEU A 50 -1.34 -9.74 6.22
C LEU A 50 -0.12 -9.46 7.08
N PHE A 51 1.08 -9.83 6.62
CA PHE A 51 2.32 -9.47 7.29
C PHE A 51 2.44 -7.95 7.43
N PHE A 52 2.16 -7.19 6.37
CA PHE A 52 2.18 -5.73 6.44
C PHE A 52 1.06 -5.17 7.33
N VAL A 53 -0.12 -5.81 7.37
CA VAL A 53 -1.19 -5.44 8.30
C VAL A 53 -0.75 -5.63 9.76
N VAL A 54 -0.11 -6.77 10.10
CA VAL A 54 0.44 -7.02 11.44
C VAL A 54 1.47 -5.94 11.80
N VAL A 55 2.43 -5.69 10.91
CA VAL A 55 3.46 -4.66 11.11
C VAL A 55 2.82 -3.28 11.31
N ALA A 56 1.79 -2.93 10.54
CA ALA A 56 1.09 -1.66 10.69
C ALA A 56 0.41 -1.52 12.07
N PHE A 57 -0.19 -2.59 12.60
CA PHE A 57 -0.75 -2.59 13.96
C PHE A 57 0.34 -2.56 15.05
N ILE A 58 1.50 -3.17 14.83
CA ILE A 58 2.66 -3.06 15.74
C ILE A 58 3.17 -1.62 15.78
N VAL A 59 3.31 -0.97 14.63
CA VAL A 59 3.71 0.45 14.55
C VAL A 59 2.68 1.32 15.27
N ALA A 60 1.39 1.09 15.00
CA ALA A 60 0.30 1.79 15.65
C ALA A 60 0.34 1.62 17.18
N TYR A 61 0.55 0.41 17.70
CA TYR A 61 0.66 0.15 19.13
C TYR A 61 1.85 0.90 19.78
N ASN A 62 3.00 0.94 19.10
CA ASN A 62 4.20 1.57 19.65
C ASN A 62 4.23 3.10 19.55
N GLN A 63 3.49 3.70 18.61
CA GLN A 63 3.58 5.14 18.31
C GLN A 63 2.29 5.93 18.53
N ASN A 64 1.12 5.30 18.56
CA ASN A 64 -0.15 6.03 18.60
C ASN A 64 -0.34 6.86 19.87
N LYS A 65 0.12 6.40 21.03
CA LYS A 65 0.00 7.20 22.27
C LYS A 65 0.75 8.52 22.16
N GLN A 66 1.97 8.45 21.65
CA GLN A 66 2.84 9.61 21.50
C GLN A 66 2.40 10.52 20.35
N LEU A 67 1.79 9.95 19.29
CA LEU A 67 1.31 10.72 18.14
C LEU A 67 -0.09 11.29 18.36
N ILE A 68 -1.07 10.48 18.73
CA ILE A 68 -2.50 10.83 18.74
C ILE A 68 -3.22 10.55 20.07
N GLY A 69 -2.51 10.08 21.09
CA GLY A 69 -3.03 9.88 22.45
C GLY A 69 -3.40 11.20 23.14
N GLU A 70 -3.85 11.11 24.39
CA GLU A 70 -4.32 12.27 25.16
C GLU A 70 -3.27 13.36 25.32
N ASN A 71 -2.03 12.94 25.54
CA ASN A 71 -0.86 13.81 25.66
C ASN A 71 0.06 13.75 24.42
N GLY A 72 -0.46 13.20 23.31
CA GLY A 72 0.31 13.03 22.08
C GLY A 72 0.53 14.34 21.31
N LEU A 73 1.27 14.23 20.22
CA LEU A 73 1.61 15.32 19.31
C LEU A 73 0.40 15.91 18.57
N MET A 74 -0.67 15.17 18.38
CA MET A 74 -1.92 15.62 17.77
C MET A 74 -3.09 14.89 18.43
N PRO A 75 -3.54 15.33 19.63
CA PRO A 75 -4.51 14.57 20.42
C PRO A 75 -5.81 14.30 19.66
N CYS A 76 -6.13 13.02 19.49
CA CYS A 76 -7.30 12.58 18.73
C CYS A 76 -8.61 13.14 19.31
N LYS A 77 -8.69 13.23 20.64
CA LYS A 77 -9.83 13.81 21.37
C LYS A 77 -10.11 15.26 20.97
N SER A 78 -9.08 16.09 20.80
CA SER A 78 -9.24 17.49 20.36
C SER A 78 -9.71 17.57 18.90
N TYR A 79 -9.19 16.67 18.05
CA TYR A 79 -9.63 16.55 16.66
C TYR A 79 -11.10 16.12 16.54
N LEU A 80 -11.51 15.03 17.21
CA LEU A 80 -12.90 14.55 17.19
C LEU A 80 -13.87 15.60 17.75
N ASN A 81 -13.48 16.33 18.80
CA ASN A 81 -14.28 17.46 19.31
C ASN A 81 -14.41 18.59 18.29
N SER A 82 -13.35 18.91 17.56
CA SER A 82 -13.38 19.94 16.52
C SER A 82 -14.30 19.55 15.36
N VAL A 83 -14.24 18.29 14.91
CA VAL A 83 -15.16 17.72 13.92
C VAL A 83 -16.60 17.74 14.45
N LYS A 84 -16.82 17.31 15.70
CA LYS A 84 -18.15 17.34 16.33
C LYS A 84 -18.73 18.75 16.34
N ARG A 85 -17.94 19.78 16.67
CA ARG A 85 -18.38 21.18 16.63
C ARG A 85 -18.70 21.64 15.21
N TYR A 86 -17.85 21.29 14.24
CA TYR A 86 -18.03 21.65 12.83
C TYR A 86 -19.33 21.09 12.24
N VAL A 87 -19.70 19.85 12.63
CA VAL A 87 -20.88 19.14 12.10
C VAL A 87 -22.16 19.41 12.91
N GLY A 88 -22.17 20.42 13.79
CA GLY A 88 -23.38 20.83 14.52
C GLY A 88 -23.59 20.15 15.88
N GLY A 89 -22.51 19.68 16.49
CA GLY A 89 -22.45 19.31 17.92
C GLY A 89 -22.98 17.92 18.28
N LYS A 90 -23.63 17.20 17.35
CA LYS A 90 -24.15 15.84 17.57
C LYS A 90 -23.29 14.80 16.90
N ILE A 91 -23.09 13.67 17.58
CA ILE A 91 -22.50 12.47 16.97
C ILE A 91 -23.60 11.85 16.10
N GLY A 92 -23.58 12.16 14.81
CA GLY A 92 -24.55 11.70 13.84
C GLY A 92 -23.89 11.17 12.58
N THR A 93 -24.71 10.82 11.59
CA THR A 93 -24.25 10.29 10.29
C THR A 93 -23.26 11.21 9.58
N ALA A 94 -23.41 12.53 9.73
CA ALA A 94 -22.51 13.51 9.14
C ALA A 94 -21.10 13.50 9.79
N ALA A 95 -20.98 13.24 11.10
CA ALA A 95 -19.68 13.13 11.76
C ALA A 95 -18.96 11.83 11.35
N LEU A 96 -19.71 10.73 11.24
CA LEU A 96 -19.24 9.44 10.72
C LEU A 96 -18.84 9.52 9.24
N ALA A 97 -19.57 10.27 8.42
CA ALA A 97 -19.21 10.51 7.03
C ALA A 97 -17.95 11.38 6.90
N TYR A 98 -17.71 12.31 7.83
CA TYR A 98 -16.49 13.13 7.78
C TYR A 98 -15.25 12.39 8.30
N THR A 99 -15.39 11.59 9.36
CA THR A 99 -14.31 10.77 9.92
C THR A 99 -14.88 9.43 10.33
N PRO A 100 -14.85 8.41 9.45
CA PRO A 100 -15.27 7.07 9.79
C PRO A 100 -14.32 6.49 10.84
N SER A 101 -14.81 6.26 12.06
CA SER A 101 -14.00 5.68 13.14
C SER A 101 -14.88 5.03 14.19
N ILE A 102 -14.44 3.90 14.75
CA ILE A 102 -15.08 3.27 15.90
C ILE A 102 -14.93 4.17 17.15
N LEU A 103 -13.93 5.06 17.19
CA LEU A 103 -13.68 5.96 18.32
C LEU A 103 -14.89 6.84 18.67
N TRP A 104 -15.82 7.09 17.74
CA TRP A 104 -17.07 7.81 18.02
C TRP A 104 -17.99 7.10 19.01
N PHE A 105 -17.89 5.77 19.11
CA PHE A 105 -18.73 4.92 19.95
C PHE A 105 -18.05 4.52 21.27
N LEU A 106 -16.79 4.89 21.46
CA LEU A 106 -16.03 4.59 22.68
C LEU A 106 -16.02 5.80 23.62
N ASP A 107 -15.76 5.54 24.90
CA ASP A 107 -15.59 6.63 25.87
C ASP A 107 -14.26 7.35 25.65
N TRP A 108 -14.31 8.66 25.43
CA TRP A 108 -13.15 9.52 25.19
C TRP A 108 -12.42 9.92 26.48
N SER A 109 -12.87 9.46 27.64
CA SER A 109 -12.18 9.65 28.92
C SER A 109 -10.86 8.87 29.01
N SER A 110 -10.77 7.75 28.29
CA SER A 110 -9.65 6.81 28.32
C SER A 110 -9.13 6.54 26.90
N MET A 111 -8.75 7.60 26.18
CA MET A 111 -8.40 7.51 24.76
C MET A 111 -7.16 6.64 24.52
N ASP A 112 -6.15 6.74 25.37
CA ASP A 112 -4.92 5.95 25.25
C ASP A 112 -5.20 4.45 25.34
N THR A 113 -6.06 4.04 26.28
CA THR A 113 -6.50 2.64 26.42
C THR A 113 -7.29 2.19 25.20
N ASN A 114 -8.18 3.03 24.66
CA ASN A 114 -8.92 2.69 23.44
C ASN A 114 -7.98 2.45 22.24
N LEU A 115 -6.97 3.31 22.07
CA LEU A 115 -5.98 3.18 21.00
C LEU A 115 -5.18 1.88 21.13
N ASP A 116 -4.75 1.53 22.35
CA ASP A 116 -4.08 0.26 22.64
C ASP A 116 -4.97 -0.94 22.35
N CYS A 117 -6.21 -0.92 22.84
CA CYS A 117 -7.15 -2.02 22.63
C CYS A 117 -7.42 -2.26 21.14
N ILE A 118 -7.62 -1.20 20.36
CA ILE A 118 -7.83 -1.30 18.90
C ILE A 118 -6.56 -1.85 18.24
N ALA A 119 -5.37 -1.38 18.62
CA ALA A 119 -4.11 -1.83 18.04
C ALA A 119 -3.80 -3.30 18.39
N LEU A 120 -3.98 -3.69 19.65
CA LEU A 120 -3.80 -5.07 20.13
C LEU A 120 -4.81 -6.03 19.51
N LEU A 121 -6.09 -5.63 19.41
CA LEU A 121 -7.11 -6.44 18.75
C LEU A 121 -6.79 -6.64 17.27
N GLY A 122 -6.36 -5.57 16.59
CA GLY A 122 -5.90 -5.64 15.21
C GLY A 122 -4.69 -6.55 15.03
N MET A 123 -3.71 -6.45 15.94
CA MET A 123 -2.52 -7.30 15.96
C MET A 123 -2.86 -8.78 16.22
N ALA A 124 -3.74 -9.06 17.18
CA ALA A 124 -4.18 -10.42 17.51
C ALA A 124 -4.95 -11.06 16.35
N LEU A 125 -5.91 -10.33 15.76
CA LEU A 125 -6.69 -10.82 14.62
C LEU A 125 -5.81 -11.04 13.38
N SER A 126 -4.96 -10.07 13.03
CA SER A 126 -4.09 -10.19 11.85
C SER A 126 -3.02 -11.27 12.04
N GLY A 127 -2.46 -11.40 13.24
CA GLY A 127 -1.54 -12.47 13.62
C GLY A 127 -2.19 -13.85 13.57
N PHE A 128 -3.41 -13.99 14.09
CA PHE A 128 -4.19 -15.22 13.99
C PHE A 128 -4.37 -15.65 12.54
N VAL A 129 -4.78 -14.72 11.66
CA VAL A 129 -4.98 -15.02 10.24
C VAL A 129 -3.65 -15.36 9.55
N LEU A 130 -2.56 -14.66 9.89
CA LEU A 130 -1.23 -14.92 9.33
C LEU A 130 -0.73 -16.33 9.68
N VAL A 131 -0.93 -16.77 10.93
CA VAL A 131 -0.48 -18.09 11.43
C VAL A 131 -1.36 -19.23 10.90
N THR A 132 -2.69 -19.09 11.02
CA THR A 132 -3.64 -20.14 10.62
C THR A 132 -3.84 -20.21 9.10
N GLY A 133 -3.62 -19.10 8.40
CA GLY A 133 -3.94 -18.93 6.99
C GLY A 133 -5.43 -18.93 6.68
N THR A 134 -6.31 -18.95 7.69
CA THR A 134 -7.77 -18.95 7.51
C THR A 134 -8.32 -17.55 7.73
N ALA A 135 -9.09 -17.06 6.77
CA ALA A 135 -9.75 -15.75 6.83
C ALA A 135 -11.16 -15.83 6.28
N ASN A 136 -12.02 -14.96 6.79
CA ASN A 136 -13.32 -14.68 6.22
C ASN A 136 -13.49 -13.18 5.99
N MET A 137 -14.52 -12.79 5.23
CA MET A 137 -14.81 -11.37 4.96
C MET A 137 -15.04 -10.57 6.24
N LEU A 138 -15.59 -11.19 7.29
CA LEU A 138 -15.85 -10.52 8.56
C LEU A 138 -14.58 -10.11 9.29
N ILE A 139 -13.60 -11.02 9.41
CA ILE A 139 -12.31 -10.73 10.06
C ILE A 139 -11.58 -9.67 9.25
N MET A 140 -11.54 -9.78 7.93
CA MET A 140 -10.90 -8.77 7.06
C MET A 140 -11.61 -7.43 7.15
N GLY A 141 -12.94 -7.42 7.20
CA GLY A 141 -13.75 -6.21 7.40
C GLY A 141 -13.46 -5.58 8.76
N THR A 142 -13.42 -6.37 9.83
CA THR A 142 -13.06 -5.89 11.17
C THR A 142 -11.66 -5.30 11.19
N LEU A 143 -10.66 -5.99 10.63
CA LEU A 143 -9.29 -5.46 10.52
C LEU A 143 -9.25 -4.13 9.78
N TRP A 144 -10.01 -4.02 8.68
CA TRP A 144 -10.12 -2.79 7.91
C TRP A 144 -10.73 -1.65 8.72
N VAL A 145 -11.84 -1.88 9.43
CA VAL A 145 -12.48 -0.86 10.28
C VAL A 145 -11.59 -0.45 11.46
N LEU A 146 -10.92 -1.40 12.11
CA LEU A 146 -9.97 -1.12 13.20
C LEU A 146 -8.82 -0.24 12.70
N TYR A 147 -8.21 -0.59 11.56
CA TYR A 147 -7.12 0.21 10.99
C TYR A 147 -7.58 1.60 10.56
N HIS A 148 -8.74 1.70 9.91
CA HIS A 148 -9.35 2.98 9.52
C HIS A 148 -9.62 3.89 10.73
N SER A 149 -9.90 3.29 11.89
CA SER A 149 -10.13 4.05 13.13
C SER A 149 -8.85 4.64 13.73
N LEU A 150 -7.69 4.01 13.49
CA LEU A 150 -6.41 4.43 14.03
C LEU A 150 -5.66 5.41 13.12
N VAL A 151 -5.67 5.16 11.81
CA VAL A 151 -4.76 5.84 10.88
C VAL A 151 -5.54 6.69 9.89
N SER A 152 -5.31 8.00 9.98
CA SER A 152 -5.84 9.00 9.04
C SER A 152 -4.97 9.22 7.80
N TRP A 153 -3.73 8.74 7.78
CA TRP A 153 -2.70 9.23 6.85
C TRP A 153 -2.32 8.24 5.73
N GLU A 154 -2.68 6.95 5.86
CA GLU A 154 -2.16 5.88 4.99
C GLU A 154 -3.28 5.21 4.19
N SER A 155 -3.62 5.81 3.04
CA SER A 155 -4.73 5.38 2.19
C SER A 155 -4.48 4.07 1.46
N GLN A 156 -3.24 3.79 1.08
CA GLN A 156 -2.95 2.63 0.23
C GLN A 156 -3.22 1.31 0.96
N LEU A 157 -2.92 1.24 2.27
CA LEU A 157 -3.24 0.05 3.07
C LEU A 157 -4.75 -0.12 3.22
N LEU A 158 -5.50 0.98 3.38
CA LEU A 158 -6.96 0.96 3.46
C LEU A 158 -7.59 0.49 2.15
N GLU A 159 -7.14 1.00 1.01
CA GLU A 159 -7.64 0.60 -0.30
C GLU A 159 -7.32 -0.87 -0.61
N THR A 160 -6.07 -1.28 -0.39
CA THR A 160 -5.64 -2.67 -0.60
C THR A 160 -6.35 -3.62 0.37
N GLY A 161 -6.52 -3.21 1.63
CA GLY A 161 -7.24 -3.97 2.65
C GLY A 161 -8.72 -4.13 2.35
N PHE A 162 -9.38 -3.08 1.86
CA PHE A 162 -10.77 -3.15 1.41
C PHE A 162 -10.93 -4.17 0.28
N LEU A 163 -10.07 -4.11 -0.74
CA LEU A 163 -10.10 -5.08 -1.84
C LEU A 163 -9.80 -6.51 -1.36
N ALA A 164 -8.93 -6.68 -0.37
CA ALA A 164 -8.57 -7.97 0.19
C ALA A 164 -9.74 -8.65 0.92
N ILE A 165 -10.72 -7.91 1.44
CA ILE A 165 -11.94 -8.47 2.03
C ILE A 165 -12.61 -9.41 1.02
N PHE A 166 -12.75 -9.00 -0.24
CA PHE A 166 -13.47 -9.74 -1.27
C PHE A 166 -12.69 -10.93 -1.87
N LEU A 167 -11.44 -11.13 -1.46
CA LEU A 167 -10.69 -12.35 -1.78
C LEU A 167 -11.12 -13.52 -0.87
N CYS A 168 -11.60 -13.23 0.34
CA CYS A 168 -11.98 -14.24 1.33
C CYS A 168 -13.41 -14.78 1.11
N PRO A 169 -13.69 -16.01 1.56
CA PRO A 169 -15.07 -16.50 1.70
C PRO A 169 -15.85 -15.65 2.71
N VAL A 170 -17.17 -15.53 2.51
CA VAL A 170 -18.02 -14.65 3.34
C VAL A 170 -18.07 -15.11 4.80
N TRP A 171 -18.40 -16.39 5.02
CA TRP A 171 -18.71 -16.94 6.35
C TRP A 171 -17.74 -18.03 6.81
N THR A 172 -17.19 -18.81 5.88
CA THR A 172 -16.37 -19.97 6.19
C THR A 172 -14.94 -19.58 6.57
N LEU A 173 -14.44 -20.07 7.70
CA LEU A 173 -13.03 -20.00 8.07
C LEU A 173 -12.26 -21.10 7.36
N SER A 174 -11.93 -20.88 6.09
CA SER A 174 -11.11 -21.81 5.31
C SER A 174 -9.94 -21.06 4.67
N GLN A 175 -8.79 -21.72 4.57
CA GLN A 175 -7.81 -21.38 3.55
C GLN A 175 -8.54 -21.44 2.20
N VAL A 176 -8.36 -20.42 1.36
CA VAL A 176 -9.05 -20.18 0.08
C VAL A 176 -9.69 -21.47 -0.47
N PRO A 177 -11.03 -21.64 -0.43
CA PRO A 177 -11.62 -22.95 -0.63
C PRO A 177 -11.30 -23.47 -2.04
N HIS A 178 -10.72 -24.67 -2.11
CA HIS A 178 -10.27 -25.40 -3.32
C HIS A 178 -11.30 -25.54 -4.45
N ASN A 179 -12.57 -25.16 -4.22
CA ASN A 179 -13.66 -25.31 -5.18
C ASN A 179 -14.24 -23.96 -5.63
N CYS A 180 -13.63 -22.82 -5.24
CA CYS A 180 -14.16 -21.48 -5.52
C CYS A 180 -13.01 -20.49 -5.80
N PRO A 181 -12.48 -20.43 -7.03
CA PRO A 181 -11.39 -19.54 -7.39
C PRO A 181 -11.75 -18.06 -7.16
N PRO A 182 -10.75 -17.18 -6.96
CA PRO A 182 -10.97 -15.74 -6.85
C PRO A 182 -11.72 -15.21 -8.07
N SER A 183 -12.64 -14.26 -7.86
CA SER A 183 -13.40 -13.71 -8.97
C SER A 183 -12.50 -12.84 -9.87
N LEU A 184 -12.73 -12.92 -11.17
CA LEU A 184 -12.02 -12.10 -12.15
C LEU A 184 -12.20 -10.60 -11.87
N ILE A 185 -13.35 -10.21 -11.31
CA ILE A 185 -13.65 -8.83 -10.92
C ILE A 185 -12.70 -8.38 -9.81
N CYS A 186 -12.50 -9.18 -8.76
CA CYS A 186 -11.56 -8.85 -7.68
C CYS A 186 -10.12 -8.71 -8.20
N ILE A 187 -9.70 -9.52 -9.17
CA ILE A 187 -8.35 -9.41 -9.74
C ILE A 187 -8.22 -8.13 -10.57
N TRP A 188 -9.26 -7.80 -11.34
CA TRP A 188 -9.28 -6.56 -12.09
C TRP A 188 -9.30 -5.32 -11.19
N THR A 189 -9.90 -5.37 -10.00
CA THR A 189 -9.80 -4.25 -9.06
C THR A 189 -8.36 -4.06 -8.56
N PHE A 190 -7.59 -5.12 -8.30
CA PHE A 190 -6.16 -5.01 -7.99
C PHE A 190 -5.31 -4.55 -9.18
N ARG A 191 -5.60 -5.05 -10.39
CA ARG A 191 -4.94 -4.57 -11.63
C ARG A 191 -5.22 -3.09 -11.88
N TRP A 192 -6.46 -2.68 -11.67
CA TRP A 192 -6.85 -1.28 -11.76
C TRP A 192 -6.19 -0.43 -10.67
N LEU A 193 -6.04 -0.96 -9.46
CA LEU A 193 -5.32 -0.30 -8.37
C LEU A 193 -3.86 0.00 -8.76
N ILE A 194 -3.09 -0.99 -9.23
CA ILE A 194 -1.69 -0.75 -9.63
C ILE A 194 -1.60 0.23 -10.82
N VAL A 195 -2.52 0.15 -11.78
CA VAL A 195 -2.58 1.10 -12.91
C VAL A 195 -2.79 2.53 -12.40
N ARG A 196 -3.73 2.74 -11.48
CA ARG A 196 -3.99 4.07 -10.90
C ARG A 196 -2.82 4.58 -10.08
N ILE A 197 -2.20 3.75 -9.26
CA ILE A 197 -1.05 4.15 -8.43
C ILE A 197 0.10 4.61 -9.33
N MET A 198 0.45 3.82 -10.34
CA MET A 198 1.58 4.14 -11.22
C MET A 198 1.32 5.35 -12.10
N LEU A 199 0.17 5.39 -12.78
CA LEU A 199 -0.19 6.54 -13.61
C LEU A 199 -0.32 7.81 -12.76
N GLY A 200 -0.91 7.70 -11.58
CA GLY A 200 -1.02 8.81 -10.62
C GLY A 200 0.35 9.35 -10.23
N ALA A 201 1.28 8.49 -9.84
CA ALA A 201 2.64 8.86 -9.47
C ALA A 201 3.39 9.54 -10.63
N GLY A 202 3.35 8.97 -11.84
CA GLY A 202 4.02 9.53 -13.01
C GLY A 202 3.44 10.87 -13.47
N LEU A 203 2.11 11.03 -13.45
CA LEU A 203 1.45 12.27 -13.86
C LEU A 203 1.74 13.41 -12.88
N ILE A 204 1.77 13.11 -11.59
CA ILE A 204 2.15 14.10 -10.56
C ILE A 204 3.58 14.58 -10.80
N LYS A 205 4.51 13.70 -11.15
CA LYS A 205 5.90 14.06 -11.44
C LYS A 205 6.01 15.02 -12.63
N ILE A 206 5.44 14.66 -13.78
CA ILE A 206 5.49 15.52 -14.97
C ILE A 206 4.83 16.89 -14.74
N ARG A 207 3.71 16.91 -14.01
CA ARG A 207 2.92 18.13 -13.76
C ARG A 207 3.47 18.98 -12.62
N GLY A 208 4.18 18.38 -11.67
CA GLY A 208 4.59 19.01 -10.42
C GLY A 208 5.73 20.00 -10.61
N ASP A 209 6.80 19.61 -11.30
CA ASP A 209 7.97 20.45 -11.48
C ASP A 209 8.57 20.31 -12.89
N LYS A 210 9.28 21.35 -13.33
CA LYS A 210 10.01 21.37 -14.60
C LYS A 210 11.17 20.36 -14.59
N CYS A 211 11.79 20.07 -13.44
CA CYS A 211 12.92 19.14 -13.35
C CYS A 211 12.62 17.72 -13.85
N TRP A 212 11.37 17.26 -13.72
CA TRP A 212 10.92 15.98 -14.29
C TRP A 212 10.88 16.03 -15.83
N ARG A 213 10.43 17.14 -16.39
CA ARG A 213 10.37 17.37 -17.85
C ARG A 213 11.77 17.60 -18.46
N ASP A 214 12.65 18.26 -17.71
CA ASP A 214 14.03 18.53 -18.10
C ASP A 214 14.98 17.32 -17.82
N LEU A 215 14.44 16.21 -17.28
CA LEU A 215 15.15 14.96 -16.94
C LEU A 215 16.26 15.10 -15.87
N THR A 216 16.21 16.14 -15.04
CA THR A 216 17.22 16.46 -14.01
C THR A 216 16.77 16.12 -12.59
N CYS A 217 15.55 15.61 -12.39
CA CYS A 217 15.03 15.38 -11.04
C CYS A 217 15.90 14.41 -10.22
N MET A 218 16.48 13.39 -10.85
CA MET A 218 17.32 12.41 -10.16
C MET A 218 18.66 12.99 -9.67
N ASP A 219 19.08 14.16 -10.16
CA ASP A 219 20.27 14.87 -9.66
C ASP A 219 20.10 15.32 -8.20
N TYR A 220 18.86 15.48 -7.73
CA TYR A 220 18.54 15.91 -6.36
C TYR A 220 17.78 14.86 -5.56
N HIS A 221 17.07 13.94 -6.25
CA HIS A 221 16.10 13.03 -5.63
C HIS A 221 16.68 12.24 -4.44
N TYR A 222 17.90 11.72 -4.57
CA TYR A 222 18.56 10.93 -3.52
C TYR A 222 18.82 11.71 -2.23
N GLU A 223 19.02 13.04 -2.32
CA GLU A 223 19.19 13.92 -1.16
C GLU A 223 17.85 14.33 -0.55
N THR A 224 16.80 14.47 -1.37
CA THR A 224 15.51 15.05 -0.97
C THR A 224 14.44 14.03 -0.57
N GLN A 225 14.68 12.75 -0.79
CA GLN A 225 13.75 11.69 -0.38
C GLN A 225 13.60 11.61 1.16
N PRO A 226 12.51 11.03 1.69
CA PRO A 226 12.16 11.15 3.11
C PRO A 226 13.19 10.57 4.09
N VAL A 227 13.63 9.34 3.85
CA VAL A 227 14.64 8.67 4.68
C VAL A 227 15.72 8.11 3.74
N PRO A 228 16.71 8.94 3.35
CA PRO A 228 17.83 8.48 2.54
C PRO A 228 18.66 7.47 3.33
N ASN A 229 19.17 6.47 2.63
CA ASN A 229 19.97 5.39 3.19
C ASN A 229 21.42 5.44 2.62
N PRO A 230 22.34 4.58 3.09
CA PRO A 230 23.70 4.57 2.56
C PRO A 230 23.79 4.33 1.05
N MET A 231 22.87 3.56 0.46
CA MET A 231 22.85 3.35 -1.00
C MET A 231 22.52 4.65 -1.73
N SER A 232 21.59 5.45 -1.20
CA SER A 232 21.24 6.76 -1.74
C SER A 232 22.46 7.68 -1.88
N TYR A 233 23.34 7.65 -0.89
CA TYR A 233 24.58 8.44 -0.88
C TYR A 233 25.51 8.08 -2.05
N TYR A 234 25.63 6.79 -2.36
CA TYR A 234 26.44 6.32 -3.50
C TYR A 234 25.73 6.55 -4.84
N MET A 235 24.43 6.25 -4.93
CA MET A 235 23.65 6.44 -6.15
C MET A 235 23.61 7.92 -6.58
N HIS A 236 23.56 8.85 -5.63
CA HIS A 236 23.65 10.30 -5.90
C HIS A 236 24.95 10.72 -6.61
N ARG A 237 25.99 9.89 -6.56
CA ARG A 237 27.28 10.16 -7.22
C ARG A 237 27.36 9.58 -8.63
N SER A 238 26.28 8.99 -9.12
CA SER A 238 26.23 8.46 -10.46
C SER A 238 26.39 9.57 -11.50
N PRO A 239 26.91 9.28 -12.70
CA PRO A 239 27.04 10.27 -13.75
C PRO A 239 25.68 10.87 -14.17
N TRP A 240 25.68 12.14 -14.61
CA TRP A 240 24.47 12.84 -15.06
C TRP A 240 23.66 12.10 -16.13
N TRP A 241 24.32 11.35 -17.03
CA TRP A 241 23.64 10.57 -18.06
C TRP A 241 22.85 9.41 -17.46
N PHE A 242 23.32 8.85 -16.36
CA PHE A 242 22.63 7.79 -15.62
C PHE A 242 21.37 8.36 -14.94
N HIS A 243 21.47 9.52 -14.29
CA HIS A 243 20.30 10.21 -13.71
C HIS A 243 19.23 10.58 -14.73
N ARG A 244 19.62 10.99 -15.94
CA ARG A 244 18.67 11.19 -17.04
C ARG A 244 18.01 9.89 -17.47
N PHE A 245 18.79 8.80 -17.59
CA PHE A 245 18.27 7.48 -17.90
C PHE A 245 17.30 6.96 -16.83
N GLU A 246 17.60 7.17 -15.55
CA GLU A 246 16.72 6.84 -14.43
C GLU A 246 15.41 7.63 -14.51
N THR A 247 15.51 8.93 -14.80
CA THR A 247 14.32 9.78 -14.97
C THR A 247 13.48 9.30 -16.16
N LEU A 248 14.08 8.97 -17.29
CA LEU A 248 13.35 8.41 -18.44
C LEU A 248 12.72 7.05 -18.12
N SER A 249 13.43 6.18 -17.39
CA SER A 249 12.93 4.89 -16.96
C SER A 249 11.73 5.03 -16.02
N ASN A 250 11.77 6.00 -15.08
CA ASN A 250 10.62 6.35 -14.25
C ASN A 250 9.40 6.71 -15.10
N HIS A 251 9.56 7.61 -16.09
CA HIS A 251 8.47 7.98 -16.97
C HIS A 251 7.92 6.79 -17.76
N PHE A 252 8.79 5.90 -18.27
CA PHE A 252 8.34 4.71 -18.98
C PHE A 252 7.53 3.77 -18.07
N ILE A 253 8.04 3.47 -16.86
CA ILE A 253 7.43 2.52 -15.94
C ILE A 253 6.13 3.06 -15.33
N GLU A 254 6.07 4.36 -15.06
CA GLU A 254 4.92 4.98 -14.40
C GLU A 254 3.84 5.44 -15.38
N LEU A 255 4.20 5.82 -16.62
CA LEU A 255 3.24 6.37 -17.59
C LEU A 255 2.91 5.42 -18.75
N ILE A 256 3.82 4.54 -19.16
CA ILE A 256 3.62 3.69 -20.34
C ILE A 256 3.32 2.25 -19.94
N ALA A 257 4.16 1.67 -19.07
CA ALA A 257 4.01 0.28 -18.64
C ALA A 257 2.63 -0.06 -18.04
N PRO A 258 1.92 0.82 -17.30
CA PRO A 258 0.61 0.47 -16.75
C PRO A 258 -0.42 0.09 -17.82
N PHE A 259 -0.33 0.68 -19.02
CA PHE A 259 -1.22 0.34 -20.14
C PHE A 259 -1.03 -1.08 -20.66
N PHE A 260 0.14 -1.69 -20.43
CA PHE A 260 0.40 -3.08 -20.80
C PHE A 260 -0.50 -4.07 -20.05
N THR A 261 -1.10 -3.66 -18.93
CA THR A 261 -2.16 -4.41 -18.23
C THR A 261 -3.35 -4.75 -19.14
N PHE A 262 -3.63 -3.91 -20.13
CA PHE A 262 -4.75 -4.07 -21.07
C PHE A 262 -4.36 -4.80 -22.37
N LEU A 263 -3.07 -5.01 -22.64
CA LEU A 263 -2.54 -5.55 -23.92
C LEU A 263 -2.39 -7.09 -23.93
N GLY A 264 -3.21 -7.80 -23.15
CA GLY A 264 -3.23 -9.26 -23.08
C GLY A 264 -2.25 -9.87 -22.08
N ARG A 265 -2.21 -11.21 -22.02
CA ARG A 265 -1.56 -11.99 -20.95
C ARG A 265 -0.07 -11.70 -20.80
N ARG A 266 0.72 -11.78 -21.88
CA ARG A 266 2.18 -11.61 -21.82
C ARG A 266 2.59 -10.20 -21.40
N MET A 267 1.91 -9.19 -21.95
CA MET A 267 2.17 -7.79 -21.63
C MET A 267 1.76 -7.44 -20.20
N CYS A 268 0.66 -8.03 -19.71
CA CYS A 268 0.24 -7.89 -18.31
C CYS A 268 1.29 -8.49 -17.35
N SER A 269 1.80 -9.70 -17.61
CA SER A 269 2.86 -10.29 -16.77
C SER A 269 4.18 -9.52 -16.86
N PHE A 270 4.53 -8.97 -18.03
CA PHE A 270 5.66 -8.07 -18.18
C PHE A 270 5.48 -6.78 -17.36
N ASN A 271 4.28 -6.19 -17.36
CA ASN A 271 3.96 -5.06 -16.48
C ASN A 271 4.14 -5.44 -15.01
N GLY A 272 3.57 -6.56 -14.56
CA GLY A 272 3.77 -7.04 -13.20
C GLY A 272 5.25 -7.13 -12.81
N ALA A 273 6.09 -7.69 -13.70
CA ALA A 273 7.51 -7.86 -13.44
C ALA A 273 8.26 -6.53 -13.37
N ILE A 274 8.02 -5.62 -14.31
CA ILE A 274 8.68 -4.32 -14.32
C ILE A 274 8.24 -3.47 -13.13
N GLN A 275 6.96 -3.53 -12.73
CA GLN A 275 6.47 -2.83 -11.54
C GLN A 275 7.12 -3.36 -10.26
N ILE A 276 7.21 -4.68 -10.08
CA ILE A 276 7.88 -5.27 -8.92
C ILE A 276 9.36 -4.89 -8.90
N LEU A 277 10.06 -5.01 -10.02
CA LEU A 277 11.46 -4.62 -10.13
C LEU A 277 11.65 -3.15 -9.76
N PHE A 278 10.78 -2.29 -10.26
CA PHE A 278 10.80 -0.87 -9.97
C PHE A 278 10.65 -0.58 -8.47
N GLN A 279 9.66 -1.20 -7.81
CA GLN A 279 9.48 -1.06 -6.36
C GLN A 279 10.68 -1.56 -5.56
N VAL A 280 11.30 -2.66 -5.97
CA VAL A 280 12.51 -3.21 -5.32
C VAL A 280 13.69 -2.24 -5.47
N VAL A 281 13.88 -1.64 -6.65
CA VAL A 281 14.92 -0.63 -6.87
C VAL A 281 14.69 0.56 -5.95
N LEU A 282 13.45 1.06 -5.83
CA LEU A 282 13.10 2.17 -4.93
C LEU A 282 13.38 1.85 -3.45
N ILE A 283 13.11 0.61 -3.01
CA ILE A 283 13.40 0.14 -1.64
C ILE A 283 14.91 0.10 -1.36
N ILE A 284 15.70 -0.35 -2.35
CA ILE A 284 17.15 -0.41 -2.22
C ILE A 284 17.73 1.01 -2.21
N SER A 285 17.22 1.87 -3.10
CA SER A 285 17.75 3.21 -3.32
C SER A 285 17.36 4.23 -2.25
N GLY A 286 16.34 3.95 -1.45
CA GLY A 286 15.87 4.82 -0.36
C GLY A 286 14.76 4.17 0.46
N ASN A 287 14.39 4.81 1.57
CA ASN A 287 13.32 4.30 2.44
C ASN A 287 12.09 5.22 2.36
N LEU A 288 11.03 4.72 1.70
CA LEU A 288 9.70 5.32 1.59
C LEU A 288 8.69 4.60 2.51
N SER A 289 9.17 4.04 3.63
CA SER A 289 8.38 3.22 4.55
C SER A 289 7.78 1.99 3.84
N PHE A 290 6.56 1.60 4.19
CA PHE A 290 5.88 0.43 3.64
C PHE A 290 5.19 0.68 2.29
N LEU A 291 5.19 1.90 1.74
CA LEU A 291 4.47 2.25 0.51
C LEU A 291 4.88 1.37 -0.69
N ASN A 292 6.19 1.26 -0.93
CA ASN A 292 6.72 0.47 -2.05
C ASN A 292 6.36 -1.02 -1.89
N TRP A 293 6.41 -1.52 -0.65
CA TRP A 293 6.02 -2.89 -0.33
C TRP A 293 4.54 -3.16 -0.57
N LEU A 294 3.66 -2.22 -0.19
CA LEU A 294 2.23 -2.31 -0.48
C LEU A 294 1.91 -2.19 -1.96
N THR A 295 2.79 -1.59 -2.75
CA THR A 295 2.63 -1.44 -4.21
C THR A 295 3.03 -2.72 -4.96
N ILE A 296 3.94 -3.52 -4.37
CA ILE A 296 4.27 -4.86 -4.89
C ILE A 296 3.04 -5.78 -4.83
N VAL A 297 2.23 -5.69 -3.77
CA VAL A 297 1.04 -6.54 -3.58
C VAL A 297 0.10 -6.52 -4.80
N PRO A 298 -0.52 -5.41 -5.23
CA PRO A 298 -1.40 -5.39 -6.39
C PRO A 298 -0.68 -5.74 -7.71
N SER A 299 0.64 -5.54 -7.80
CA SER A 299 1.43 -5.96 -8.97
C SER A 299 1.45 -7.48 -9.16
N LEU A 300 1.33 -8.26 -8.09
CA LEU A 300 1.21 -9.72 -8.16
C LEU A 300 -0.04 -10.18 -8.90
N ALA A 301 -1.12 -9.38 -8.92
CA ALA A 301 -2.35 -9.68 -9.65
C ALA A 301 -2.18 -9.66 -11.20
N CYS A 302 -1.03 -9.18 -11.69
CA CYS A 302 -0.68 -9.19 -13.12
C CYS A 302 -0.11 -10.54 -13.60
N PHE A 303 0.27 -11.42 -12.69
CA PHE A 303 0.77 -12.76 -13.01
C PHE A 303 -0.34 -13.80 -12.97
N ASP A 304 -0.08 -14.90 -13.65
CA ASP A 304 -0.87 -16.12 -13.64
C ASP A 304 -0.11 -17.25 -12.92
N ASP A 305 -0.82 -18.28 -12.47
CA ASP A 305 -0.21 -19.44 -11.81
C ASP A 305 0.88 -20.12 -12.67
N ALA A 306 0.78 -20.03 -14.01
CA ALA A 306 1.79 -20.59 -14.91
C ALA A 306 3.14 -19.83 -14.83
N SER A 307 3.12 -18.49 -14.82
CA SER A 307 4.34 -17.68 -14.71
C SER A 307 4.95 -17.75 -13.31
N LEU A 308 4.15 -17.98 -12.27
CA LEU A 308 4.64 -18.14 -10.89
C LEU A 308 4.93 -19.59 -10.49
N SER A 309 4.72 -20.56 -11.40
CA SER A 309 4.90 -21.99 -11.12
C SER A 309 6.31 -22.37 -10.61
N PHE A 310 7.31 -21.55 -10.89
CA PHE A 310 8.68 -21.74 -10.38
C PHE A 310 8.79 -21.47 -8.86
N LEU A 311 8.05 -20.51 -8.31
CA LEU A 311 8.04 -20.19 -6.87
C LEU A 311 7.44 -21.34 -6.06
N PHE A 312 6.49 -22.06 -6.66
CA PHE A 312 5.80 -23.19 -6.04
C PHE A 312 6.50 -24.54 -6.27
N ARG A 313 7.69 -24.58 -6.90
CA ARG A 313 8.46 -25.83 -7.07
C ARG A 313 8.80 -26.52 -5.75
N PHE A 314 8.90 -25.77 -4.66
CA PHE A 314 9.22 -26.29 -3.33
C PHE A 314 8.00 -26.73 -2.51
N GLY A 315 6.77 -26.46 -2.98
CA GLY A 315 5.52 -26.86 -2.32
C GLY A 315 4.75 -27.90 -3.13
N SER A 316 4.94 -29.19 -2.86
CA SER A 316 4.35 -30.30 -3.61
C SER A 316 2.80 -30.36 -3.60
N GLY A 317 2.14 -29.63 -2.70
CA GLY A 317 0.68 -29.60 -2.53
C GLY A 317 -0.08 -28.72 -3.53
N ALA A 318 0.35 -27.47 -3.74
CA ALA A 318 -0.36 -26.51 -4.59
C ALA A 318 -0.38 -26.94 -6.07
N LYS A 319 0.77 -27.43 -6.56
CA LYS A 319 0.89 -27.93 -7.94
C LYS A 319 0.02 -29.18 -8.18
N LYS A 320 -0.11 -30.07 -7.19
CA LYS A 320 -1.00 -31.24 -7.26
C LYS A 320 -2.48 -30.83 -7.25
N ALA A 321 -2.85 -29.86 -6.42
CA ALA A 321 -4.22 -29.35 -6.34
C ALA A 321 -4.70 -28.74 -7.67
N VAL A 322 -3.89 -27.87 -8.29
CA VAL A 322 -4.22 -27.24 -9.58
C VAL A 322 -4.39 -28.30 -10.69
N MET A 323 -3.50 -29.29 -10.76
CA MET A 323 -3.63 -30.39 -11.72
C MET A 323 -4.89 -31.24 -11.50
N GLU A 324 -5.30 -31.44 -10.25
CA GLU A 324 -6.51 -32.21 -9.93
C GLU A 324 -7.78 -31.49 -10.39
N ILE A 325 -7.81 -30.17 -10.27
CA ILE A 325 -8.95 -29.33 -10.65
C ILE A 325 -9.07 -29.23 -12.18
N GLN A 326 -7.97 -29.00 -12.88
CA GLN A 326 -7.93 -29.07 -14.35
C GLN A 326 -8.39 -30.44 -14.87
N ARG A 327 -8.05 -31.52 -14.16
CA ARG A 327 -8.51 -32.88 -14.49
C ARG A 327 -10.02 -33.06 -14.24
N LYS A 328 -10.58 -32.46 -13.18
CA LYS A 328 -12.02 -32.48 -12.87
C LYS A 328 -12.84 -31.66 -13.88
N GLU A 329 -12.32 -30.53 -14.35
CA GLU A 329 -12.94 -29.72 -15.41
C GLU A 329 -12.87 -30.41 -16.78
N ALA A 330 -11.71 -30.98 -17.14
CA ALA A 330 -11.54 -31.75 -18.38
C ALA A 330 -12.45 -33.00 -18.44
N THR A 331 -12.89 -33.52 -17.29
CA THR A 331 -13.83 -34.65 -17.19
C THR A 331 -15.30 -34.22 -17.11
N GLY A 332 -15.61 -32.93 -17.22
CA GLY A 332 -16.99 -32.41 -17.24
C GLY A 332 -17.70 -32.44 -15.87
N LYS A 333 -16.98 -32.73 -14.78
CA LYS A 333 -17.52 -32.76 -13.41
C LYS A 333 -17.37 -31.38 -12.74
N ALA A 334 -17.81 -30.32 -13.40
CA ALA A 334 -17.87 -29.01 -12.77
C ALA A 334 -18.85 -29.04 -11.57
N PRO A 335 -18.50 -28.45 -10.42
CA PRO A 335 -19.38 -28.45 -9.25
C PRO A 335 -20.70 -27.74 -9.56
N LYS A 336 -21.82 -28.32 -9.11
CA LYS A 336 -23.15 -27.73 -9.32
C LYS A 336 -23.23 -26.33 -8.68
N PRO A 337 -23.90 -25.35 -9.32
CA PRO A 337 -24.02 -24.00 -8.78
C PRO A 337 -24.75 -24.02 -7.42
N SER A 338 -24.01 -23.76 -6.34
CA SER A 338 -24.55 -23.58 -4.99
C SER A 338 -25.05 -22.14 -4.79
N LYS A 339 -26.04 -21.95 -3.90
CA LYS A 339 -26.53 -20.63 -3.48
C LYS A 339 -25.38 -19.71 -3.03
N GLY A 340 -24.36 -20.25 -2.37
CA GLY A 340 -23.18 -19.49 -1.94
C GLY A 340 -22.34 -18.93 -3.10
N MET A 341 -22.24 -19.66 -4.22
CA MET A 341 -21.54 -19.16 -5.42
C MET A 341 -22.32 -18.04 -6.10
N LEU A 342 -23.65 -18.11 -6.10
CA LEU A 342 -24.50 -17.03 -6.63
C LEU A 342 -24.37 -15.76 -5.79
N VAL A 343 -24.46 -15.87 -4.45
CA VAL A 343 -24.27 -14.73 -3.54
C VAL A 343 -22.90 -14.10 -3.75
N ARG A 344 -21.83 -14.90 -3.82
CA ARG A 344 -20.47 -14.40 -4.09
C ARG A 344 -20.38 -13.68 -5.44
N ARG A 345 -21.03 -14.21 -6.49
CA ARG A 345 -21.06 -13.56 -7.80
C ARG A 345 -21.75 -12.20 -7.75
N VAL A 346 -22.90 -12.10 -7.07
CA VAL A 346 -23.61 -10.83 -6.88
C VAL A 346 -22.73 -9.84 -6.12
N VAL A 347 -22.13 -10.24 -5.00
CA VAL A 347 -21.23 -9.39 -4.20
C VAL A 347 -20.05 -8.87 -5.03
N ASN A 348 -19.41 -9.72 -5.83
CA ASN A 348 -18.29 -9.30 -6.68
C ASN A 348 -18.71 -8.37 -7.81
N ILE A 349 -19.89 -8.59 -8.42
CA ILE A 349 -20.44 -7.67 -9.42
C ILE A 349 -20.73 -6.31 -8.78
N SER A 350 -21.35 -6.29 -7.60
CA SER A 350 -21.60 -5.06 -6.84
C SER A 350 -20.30 -4.33 -6.50
N LEU A 351 -19.23 -5.07 -6.12
CA LEU A 351 -17.90 -4.50 -5.94
C LEU A 351 -17.37 -3.86 -7.22
N GLY A 352 -17.47 -4.55 -8.36
CA GLY A 352 -17.03 -4.02 -9.65
C GLY A 352 -17.75 -2.73 -10.03
N VAL A 353 -19.07 -2.67 -9.81
CA VAL A 353 -19.89 -1.47 -10.02
C VAL A 353 -19.47 -0.35 -9.07
N LEU A 354 -19.32 -0.65 -7.78
CA LEU A 354 -18.90 0.32 -6.76
C LEU A 354 -17.54 0.93 -7.09
N ILE A 355 -16.53 0.11 -7.39
CA ILE A 355 -15.20 0.58 -7.76
C ILE A 355 -15.25 1.37 -9.08
N GLY A 356 -16.07 0.95 -10.04
CA GLY A 356 -16.31 1.71 -11.27
C GLY A 356 -16.82 3.12 -10.99
N CYS A 357 -17.86 3.25 -10.16
CA CYS A 357 -18.43 4.54 -9.75
C CYS A 357 -17.41 5.40 -8.98
N LEU A 358 -16.72 4.82 -7.98
CA LEU A 358 -15.71 5.53 -7.19
C LEU A 358 -14.47 5.93 -8.00
N SER A 359 -14.21 5.25 -9.13
CA SER A 359 -13.10 5.58 -10.02
C SER A 359 -13.38 6.81 -10.91
N VAL A 360 -14.63 7.21 -11.12
CA VAL A 360 -15.00 8.36 -11.95
C VAL A 360 -14.30 9.66 -11.52
N PRO A 361 -14.41 10.13 -10.25
CA PRO A 361 -13.73 11.35 -9.82
C PRO A 361 -12.21 11.24 -9.93
N VAL A 362 -11.66 10.04 -9.72
CA VAL A 362 -10.21 9.80 -9.82
C VAL A 362 -9.74 9.94 -11.27
N VAL A 363 -10.46 9.35 -12.22
CA VAL A 363 -10.14 9.47 -13.65
C VAL A 363 -10.27 10.92 -14.11
N ILE A 364 -11.30 11.64 -13.66
CA ILE A 364 -11.43 13.08 -13.94
C ILE A 364 -10.22 13.85 -13.40
N ASN A 365 -9.76 13.57 -12.18
CA ASN A 365 -8.56 14.20 -11.62
C ASN A 365 -7.28 13.81 -12.37
N LEU A 366 -7.13 12.55 -12.80
CA LEU A 366 -6.00 12.09 -13.61
C LEU A 366 -5.97 12.79 -14.98
N LEU A 367 -7.13 13.06 -15.58
CA LEU A 367 -7.25 13.79 -16.85
C LEU A 367 -7.14 15.32 -16.67
N SER A 368 -7.26 15.84 -15.45
CA SER A 368 -7.17 17.28 -15.17
C SER A 368 -5.77 17.84 -15.45
N PRO A 369 -5.65 19.04 -16.06
CA PRO A 369 -4.37 19.74 -16.22
C PRO A 369 -3.74 20.14 -14.87
N ARG A 370 -4.58 20.45 -13.88
CA ARG A 370 -4.18 20.71 -12.49
C ARG A 370 -4.68 19.55 -11.65
N GLN A 371 -3.86 18.51 -11.57
CA GLN A 371 -4.14 17.39 -10.69
C GLN A 371 -4.06 17.89 -9.25
N VAL A 372 -5.18 17.83 -8.54
CA VAL A 372 -5.20 18.18 -7.13
C VAL A 372 -4.52 17.04 -6.40
N MET A 373 -3.38 17.37 -5.81
CA MET A 373 -2.73 16.58 -4.80
C MET A 373 -3.47 16.90 -3.49
N ASN A 374 -3.89 15.86 -2.79
CA ASN A 374 -4.11 15.84 -1.34
C ASN A 374 -5.54 16.02 -0.84
N THR A 375 -6.51 15.66 -1.65
CA THR A 375 -7.93 15.63 -1.26
C THR A 375 -8.40 14.19 -1.14
N SER A 376 -8.98 13.82 0.00
CA SER A 376 -9.80 12.61 0.09
C SER A 376 -11.04 12.84 -0.76
N PHE A 377 -11.11 12.23 -1.95
CA PHE A 377 -12.27 12.34 -2.84
C PHE A 377 -13.52 11.65 -2.27
N ASP A 378 -13.36 10.89 -1.18
CA ASP A 378 -14.41 10.15 -0.50
C ASP A 378 -14.14 10.08 1.03
N PRO A 379 -15.20 10.19 1.87
CA PRO A 379 -15.21 9.88 3.31
C PRO A 379 -14.35 8.71 3.81
N LEU A 380 -14.32 7.60 3.06
CA LEU A 380 -13.67 6.35 3.45
C LEU A 380 -12.17 6.34 3.07
N ARG A 381 -11.63 7.46 2.58
CA ARG A 381 -10.20 7.67 2.31
C ARG A 381 -9.57 6.59 1.44
N ILE A 382 -10.38 6.00 0.57
CA ILE A 382 -9.97 4.94 -0.37
C ILE A 382 -9.00 5.52 -1.41
N VAL A 383 -8.98 6.84 -1.64
CA VAL A 383 -8.07 7.51 -2.58
C VAL A 383 -7.60 8.85 -2.00
N ASN A 384 -6.30 9.00 -1.72
CA ASN A 384 -5.73 10.20 -1.08
C ASN A 384 -4.43 10.71 -1.75
N THR A 385 -3.93 11.84 -1.24
CA THR A 385 -2.60 12.42 -1.49
C THR A 385 -2.19 13.32 -0.26
N TYR A 386 -0.91 13.69 -0.06
CA TYR A 386 -0.30 14.36 1.13
C TYR A 386 -0.08 15.90 1.11
N GLY A 387 -0.61 16.65 2.10
CA GLY A 387 -0.55 18.12 2.22
C GLY A 387 0.83 18.80 2.35
N THR A 388 0.87 20.15 2.24
CA THR A 388 2.07 21.02 2.24
C THR A 388 2.55 21.45 3.63
N TYR A 389 3.86 21.76 3.76
CA TYR A 389 4.59 21.94 5.04
C TYR A 389 4.26 23.19 5.87
N GLU A 390 3.80 24.29 5.26
CA GLU A 390 3.44 25.54 5.98
C GLU A 390 2.19 25.39 6.86
N GLN A 391 1.43 24.30 6.68
CA GLN A 391 0.25 23.93 7.47
C GLN A 391 0.56 22.86 8.53
N SER A 392 1.84 22.55 8.77
CA SER A 392 2.26 21.50 9.71
C SER A 392 2.15 21.97 11.16
N GLU A 393 0.91 22.07 11.67
CA GLU A 393 0.63 22.54 13.04
C GLU A 393 1.36 21.70 14.11
N TRP A 394 1.70 20.44 13.78
CA TRP A 394 2.49 19.54 14.63
C TRP A 394 3.89 20.08 14.96
N ILE A 395 4.52 20.89 14.09
CA ILE A 395 5.86 21.45 14.32
C ILE A 395 5.85 22.47 15.47
N ILE A 396 4.77 23.25 15.59
CA ILE A 396 4.63 24.20 16.70
C ILE A 396 4.23 23.44 17.98
N HIS A 397 3.43 22.38 17.87
CA HIS A 397 3.11 21.54 19.02
C HIS A 397 4.36 20.85 19.59
N ILE A 398 5.22 20.25 18.75
CA ILE A 398 6.48 19.64 19.22
C ILE A 398 7.40 20.68 19.87
N ALA A 399 7.42 21.93 19.38
CA ALA A 399 8.16 23.01 20.04
C ALA A 399 7.65 23.27 21.47
N GLY A 400 6.33 23.32 21.67
CA GLY A 400 5.74 23.41 23.02
C GLY A 400 6.07 22.22 23.92
N ARG A 401 6.10 21.01 23.36
CA ARG A 401 6.45 19.77 24.09
C ARG A 401 7.93 19.69 24.45
N LEU A 402 8.81 20.23 23.61
CA LEU A 402 10.24 20.40 23.91
C LEU A 402 10.44 21.38 25.08
N LEU A 403 9.70 22.49 25.10
CA LEU A 403 9.75 23.50 26.16
C LEU A 403 9.29 22.96 27.53
N SER A 404 8.44 21.94 27.56
CA SER A 404 8.05 21.26 28.80
C SER A 404 8.89 20.02 29.13
N ASN A 405 9.87 19.66 28.28
CA ASN A 405 10.63 18.41 28.34
C ASN A 405 9.73 17.16 28.49
N ASP A 406 8.67 17.09 27.68
CA ASP A 406 7.65 16.05 27.74
C ASP A 406 8.21 14.69 27.30
N SER A 407 8.42 13.77 28.23
CA SER A 407 9.00 12.45 27.95
C SER A 407 8.17 11.61 26.98
N THR A 408 6.86 11.82 26.90
CA THR A 408 5.97 11.03 26.04
C THR A 408 6.17 11.41 24.58
N VAL A 409 6.15 12.69 24.24
CA VAL A 409 6.37 13.12 22.85
C VAL A 409 7.84 12.99 22.46
N LEU A 410 8.77 13.28 23.39
CA LEU A 410 10.19 13.22 23.11
C LEU A 410 10.72 11.79 22.96
N SER A 411 9.99 10.76 23.41
CA SER A 411 10.35 9.36 23.12
C SER A 411 10.20 8.99 21.64
N LEU A 412 9.55 9.83 20.82
CA LEU A 412 9.54 9.68 19.36
C LEU A 412 10.87 10.11 18.71
N LEU A 413 11.70 10.86 19.44
CA LEU A 413 13.00 11.31 18.97
C LEU A 413 14.06 10.28 19.37
N ASP A 414 14.94 9.92 18.43
CA ASP A 414 16.08 9.04 18.67
C ASP A 414 17.03 9.63 19.75
N TYR A 415 17.14 10.96 19.81
CA TYR A 415 17.95 11.67 20.80
C TYR A 415 17.22 12.87 21.39
N ASN A 416 17.05 12.88 22.72
CA ASN A 416 16.55 14.02 23.49
C ASN A 416 17.70 14.77 24.20
N PRO A 417 18.09 15.98 23.76
CA PRO A 417 19.18 16.74 24.38
C PRO A 417 18.87 17.29 25.78
N PHE A 418 17.61 17.23 26.22
CA PHE A 418 17.12 17.74 27.49
C PHE A 418 16.83 16.62 28.52
N GLN A 419 17.08 15.36 28.16
CA GLN A 419 16.83 14.24 29.08
C GLN A 419 17.66 14.40 30.38
N GLY A 420 16.98 14.35 31.53
CA GLY A 420 17.61 14.54 32.85
C GLY A 420 18.07 15.98 33.14
N ARG A 421 17.68 16.96 32.32
CA ARG A 421 18.01 18.38 32.49
C ARG A 421 16.76 19.22 32.74
N GLU A 422 16.97 20.44 33.22
CA GLU A 422 15.87 21.41 33.31
C GLU A 422 15.30 21.74 31.92
N PRO A 423 13.97 21.91 31.79
CA PRO A 423 13.36 22.25 30.52
C PRO A 423 13.92 23.57 29.94
N PRO A 424 14.07 23.67 28.62
CA PRO A 424 14.56 24.88 27.99
C PRO A 424 13.56 26.02 28.13
N ARG A 425 14.06 27.25 28.34
CA ARG A 425 13.21 28.46 28.40
C ARG A 425 12.69 28.89 27.03
N TRP A 426 13.49 28.66 25.99
CA TRP A 426 13.21 29.08 24.63
C TRP A 426 13.58 27.95 23.65
N VAL A 427 12.77 27.77 22.62
CA VAL A 427 13.05 26.89 21.48
C VAL A 427 12.91 27.70 20.21
N ARG A 428 13.79 27.47 19.23
CA ARG A 428 13.72 28.09 17.90
C ARG A 428 13.89 27.02 16.82
N GLY A 429 13.27 27.24 15.67
CA GLY A 429 13.44 26.40 14.50
C GLY A 429 14.51 27.00 13.59
N GLU A 430 15.48 26.20 13.15
CA GLU A 430 16.52 26.62 12.22
C GLU A 430 16.41 25.84 10.91
N HIS A 431 16.39 26.54 9.79
CA HIS A 431 16.29 25.94 8.46
C HIS A 431 17.69 25.77 7.87
N PHE A 432 18.05 24.53 7.55
CA PHE A 432 19.32 24.18 6.91
C PHE A 432 19.07 23.52 5.56
N ARG A 433 19.92 23.84 4.58
CA ARG A 433 20.07 23.07 3.35
C ARG A 433 21.09 21.97 3.58
N TYR A 434 20.71 20.73 3.34
CA TYR A 434 21.59 19.58 3.42
C TYR A 434 22.08 19.18 2.02
N LYS A 435 23.32 18.70 1.95
CA LYS A 435 23.91 18.04 0.78
C LYS A 435 24.80 16.89 1.23
N PHE A 436 24.90 15.83 0.44
CA PHE A 436 25.81 14.74 0.77
C PHE A 436 27.27 15.19 0.74
N THR A 437 28.07 14.72 1.69
CA THR A 437 29.53 14.80 1.62
C THR A 437 30.06 14.01 0.43
N GLN A 438 31.23 14.36 -0.10
CA GLN A 438 31.84 13.59 -1.19
C GLN A 438 32.56 12.36 -0.62
N PRO A 439 32.40 11.15 -1.21
CA PRO A 439 33.23 10.01 -0.86
C PRO A 439 34.72 10.36 -0.96
N GLY A 440 35.51 9.96 0.03
CA GLY A 440 36.94 10.30 0.10
C GLY A 440 37.26 11.71 0.62
N SER A 441 36.26 12.57 0.86
CA SER A 441 36.48 13.85 1.55
C SER A 441 36.87 13.65 3.01
N ALA A 442 37.61 14.60 3.58
CA ALA A 442 37.97 14.58 5.01
C ALA A 442 36.74 14.50 5.94
N SER A 443 35.62 15.12 5.53
CA SER A 443 34.36 15.03 6.28
C SER A 443 33.77 13.62 6.26
N ALA A 444 33.77 12.96 5.09
CA ALA A 444 33.31 11.58 4.98
C ALA A 444 34.20 10.61 5.77
N ALA A 445 35.52 10.83 5.79
CA ALA A 445 36.46 10.04 6.60
C ALA A 445 36.20 10.17 8.11
N GLN A 446 35.61 11.27 8.56
CA GLN A 446 35.16 11.48 9.94
C GLN A 446 33.74 10.91 10.22
N GLY A 447 33.17 10.15 9.28
CA GLY A 447 31.82 9.60 9.40
C GLY A 447 30.69 10.62 9.18
N LYS A 448 30.99 11.82 8.65
CA LYS A 448 29.95 12.82 8.33
C LYS A 448 29.38 12.54 6.94
N TRP A 449 28.10 12.18 6.89
CA TRP A 449 27.38 11.92 5.64
C TRP A 449 26.82 13.18 4.97
N TRP A 450 26.63 14.24 5.76
CA TRP A 450 25.96 15.46 5.31
C TRP A 450 26.79 16.72 5.58
N LEU A 451 26.81 17.60 4.60
CA LEU A 451 27.13 19.01 4.75
C LEU A 451 25.82 19.78 4.93
N ARG A 452 25.80 20.70 5.89
CA ARG A 452 24.66 21.57 6.12
C ARG A 452 25.05 23.03 5.96
N LYS A 453 24.23 23.81 5.26
CA LYS A 453 24.34 25.26 5.15
C LYS A 453 23.10 25.89 5.77
N ARG A 454 23.28 26.79 6.73
CA ARG A 454 22.17 27.53 7.33
C ARG A 454 21.52 28.43 6.26
N ILE A 455 20.20 28.33 6.12
CA ILE A 455 19.40 29.20 5.25
C ILE A 455 18.86 30.37 6.07
N GLY A 456 18.30 30.10 7.25
CA GLY A 456 17.69 31.09 8.12
C GLY A 456 16.88 30.47 9.25
N ALA A 457 16.10 31.27 9.96
CA ALA A 457 15.16 30.76 10.96
C ALA A 457 13.95 30.11 10.26
N TYR A 458 13.51 28.95 10.76
CA TYR A 458 12.26 28.31 10.35
C TYR A 458 11.06 28.87 11.14
N PHE A 459 11.22 29.05 12.45
CA PHE A 459 10.32 29.84 13.30
C PHE A 459 11.15 30.60 14.36
N PRO A 460 10.69 31.77 14.85
CA PRO A 460 11.44 32.57 15.84
C PRO A 460 11.62 31.85 17.18
N ALA A 461 12.41 32.41 18.08
CA ALA A 461 12.44 31.88 19.45
C ALA A 461 11.06 32.01 20.09
N VAL A 462 10.52 30.91 20.59
CA VAL A 462 9.24 30.84 21.30
C VAL A 462 9.43 30.24 22.69
N ASP A 463 8.58 30.65 23.61
CA ASP A 463 8.47 30.15 24.98
C ASP A 463 7.05 29.62 25.24
N LEU A 464 6.83 29.04 26.43
CA LEU A 464 5.53 28.47 26.79
C LEU A 464 4.44 29.55 26.90
N GLU A 465 4.79 30.75 27.33
CA GLU A 465 3.82 31.85 27.48
C GLU A 465 3.34 32.35 26.11
N GLY A 466 4.27 32.60 25.17
CA GLY A 466 3.96 33.00 23.81
C GLY A 466 3.15 31.96 23.04
N LEU A 467 3.35 30.66 23.32
CA LEU A 467 2.58 29.58 22.70
C LEU A 467 1.19 29.36 23.32
N ARG A 468 0.88 29.95 24.48
CA ARG A 468 -0.38 29.71 25.19
C ARG A 468 -1.61 29.97 24.32
N GLY A 469 -1.65 31.11 23.63
CA GLY A 469 -2.77 31.48 22.75
C GLY A 469 -2.94 30.51 21.57
N PHE A 470 -1.83 30.01 21.03
CA PHE A 470 -1.84 29.03 19.94
C PHE A 470 -2.49 27.71 20.39
N PHE A 471 -2.06 27.16 21.53
CA PHE A 471 -2.62 25.92 22.08
C PHE A 471 -4.10 26.05 22.46
N GLN A 472 -4.48 27.19 23.05
CA GLN A 472 -5.87 27.48 23.40
C GLN A 472 -6.77 27.52 22.15
N SER A 473 -6.32 28.19 21.08
CA SER A 473 -7.10 28.28 19.82
C SER A 473 -7.40 26.91 19.21
N ARG A 474 -6.55 25.91 19.46
CA ARG A 474 -6.67 24.54 18.95
C ARG A 474 -7.29 23.56 19.95
N ASN A 475 -7.67 24.03 21.15
CA ASN A 475 -8.13 23.18 22.25
C ASN A 475 -7.14 22.03 22.55
N TRP A 476 -5.84 22.32 22.48
CA TRP A 476 -4.81 21.36 22.83
C TRP A 476 -4.45 21.46 24.31
N PRO A 477 -4.06 20.36 24.96
CA PRO A 477 -3.55 20.40 26.33
C PRO A 477 -2.32 21.29 26.38
N HIS A 478 -2.33 22.28 27.28
CA HIS A 478 -1.17 23.16 27.46
C HIS A 478 0.00 22.33 28.02
N PRO A 479 1.22 22.45 27.47
CA PRO A 479 2.37 21.75 28.03
C PRO A 479 2.63 22.25 29.45
N HIS A 480 2.80 21.34 30.40
CA HIS A 480 3.11 21.66 31.78
C HIS A 480 4.53 21.23 32.09
N ILE A 481 5.30 22.09 32.74
CA ILE A 481 6.60 21.72 33.29
C ILE A 481 6.31 20.84 34.52
N PRO A 482 6.75 19.56 34.54
CA PRO A 482 6.57 18.72 35.71
C PRO A 482 7.23 19.39 36.91
N SER A 483 6.46 19.60 37.99
CA SER A 483 7.01 20.11 39.25
C SER A 483 8.08 19.14 39.72
N LYS A 484 9.29 19.64 40.04
CA LYS A 484 10.33 18.82 40.69
C LYS A 484 9.68 18.08 41.86
N ARG A 485 9.56 16.76 41.78
CA ARG A 485 9.28 15.94 42.97
C ARG A 485 10.46 16.22 43.91
N SER A 486 10.16 16.92 45.00
CA SER A 486 11.08 17.18 46.11
C SER A 486 11.61 15.89 46.69
#